data_AF-A0A815KUI5-F1
#
_entry.id   AF-A0A815KUI5-F1
#
_cell.length_a   1.000
_cell.length_b   1.000
_cell.length_c   1.000
_cell.angle_alpha   90.00
_cell.angle_beta   90.00
_cell.angle_gamma   90.00
#
_symmetry.space_group_name_H-M   'P 1'
#
loop_
_entity.id
_entity.type
_entity.pdbx_description
1 polymer ?
#
loop_
_entity_poly.entity_id
_entity_poly.type
_entity_poly.pdbx_seq_one_letter_code
_entity_poly.pdbx_strand_id
1 'polypeptide(L)'
;MLSLKNYFVNLNIYESSTDSTATDEEKEYERRLNIISSRIFFIVFIIVLIGLVIFIKTRNQNTFIIVENPNENQFINLPSDARCLCSRVSISYGKFISIQTRFHQICSSDFISNRWIKAIHIGLNITYFSAYDFRPEVSAMFKSLESFCRLSKDYAIQSIDSFNNNLFISQEVLTEPVFQSQTNFIIDQFLLSSPIDFLTELKLIQKMIIGNRFVSALQTNYYHYLDAYTHIDFQITMFNRVFSMINRMD
;
A
#
# COMPACT_ATOMS: atom_id res chain seq x y z
N MET A 1 -49.75 62.66 7.32
CA MET A 1 -50.24 61.36 7.86
C MET A 1 -51.67 61.01 7.42
N LEU A 2 -52.60 61.97 7.32
CA LEU A 2 -53.99 61.71 6.89
C LEU A 2 -54.14 61.25 5.43
N SER A 3 -53.32 61.73 4.48
CA SER A 3 -53.45 61.33 3.06
C SER A 3 -53.02 59.87 2.81
N LEU A 4 -51.97 59.41 3.48
CA LEU A 4 -51.47 58.04 3.39
C LEU A 4 -52.45 57.02 3.96
N LYS A 5 -53.10 57.34 5.08
CA LYS A 5 -54.15 56.50 5.67
C LYS A 5 -55.32 56.33 4.70
N ASN A 6 -55.78 57.41 4.08
CA ASN A 6 -56.88 57.35 3.12
C ASN A 6 -56.50 56.61 1.84
N TYR A 7 -55.24 56.68 1.42
CA TYR A 7 -54.73 55.92 0.28
C TYR A 7 -54.78 54.41 0.54
N PHE A 8 -54.31 53.96 1.71
CA PHE A 8 -54.37 52.54 2.09
C PHE A 8 -55.80 52.04 2.34
N VAL A 9 -56.68 52.90 2.88
CA VAL A 9 -58.07 52.54 3.15
C VAL A 9 -58.86 52.27 1.86
N ASN A 10 -58.55 52.99 0.78
CA ASN A 10 -59.22 52.90 -0.52
C ASN A 10 -58.41 52.11 -1.57
N LEU A 11 -57.34 51.43 -1.14
CA LEU A 11 -56.50 50.69 -2.06
C LEU A 11 -57.27 49.49 -2.62
N ASN A 12 -57.35 49.44 -3.94
CA ASN A 12 -57.96 48.34 -4.67
C ASN A 12 -57.01 47.90 -5.79
N ILE A 13 -56.61 46.64 -5.77
CA ILE A 13 -55.68 46.05 -6.74
C ILE A 13 -56.44 45.55 -7.98
N TYR A 14 -57.75 45.26 -7.85
CA TYR A 14 -58.56 44.72 -8.92
C TYR A 14 -59.11 45.85 -9.80
N GLU A 15 -59.01 45.65 -11.11
CA GLU A 15 -59.55 46.57 -12.11
C GLU A 15 -61.08 46.68 -11.96
N SER A 16 -61.62 47.90 -12.04
CA SER A 16 -63.06 48.13 -11.96
C SER A 16 -63.74 47.64 -13.24
N SER A 17 -64.87 46.94 -13.13
CA SER A 17 -65.63 46.48 -14.29
C SER A 17 -66.07 47.68 -15.15
N THR A 18 -65.83 47.58 -16.46
CA THR A 18 -66.25 48.58 -17.45
C THR A 18 -67.64 48.27 -18.02
N ASP A 19 -68.43 47.45 -17.33
CA ASP A 19 -69.75 47.05 -17.81
C ASP A 19 -70.73 48.23 -17.73
N SER A 20 -71.10 48.76 -18.90
CA SER A 20 -72.03 49.87 -19.04
C SER A 20 -73.48 49.49 -18.71
N THR A 21 -73.78 48.20 -18.53
CA THR A 21 -75.13 47.70 -18.24
C THR A 21 -75.41 47.48 -16.75
N ALA A 22 -74.37 47.50 -15.90
CA ALA A 22 -74.49 47.34 -14.46
C ALA A 22 -75.04 48.60 -13.78
N THR A 23 -75.99 48.40 -12.87
CA THR A 23 -76.59 49.44 -12.03
C THR A 23 -75.56 50.05 -11.06
N ASP A 24 -75.81 51.27 -10.58
CA ASP A 24 -74.87 51.95 -9.67
C ASP A 24 -74.67 51.18 -8.35
N GLU A 25 -75.69 50.44 -7.89
CA GLU A 25 -75.61 49.59 -6.70
C GLU A 25 -74.69 48.37 -6.92
N GLU A 26 -74.72 47.76 -8.10
CA GLU A 26 -73.87 46.62 -8.46
C GLU A 26 -72.40 47.04 -8.53
N LYS A 27 -72.11 48.21 -9.12
CA LYS A 27 -70.75 48.77 -9.19
C LYS A 27 -70.19 49.10 -7.81
N GLU A 28 -71.02 49.63 -6.91
CA GLU A 28 -70.58 49.90 -5.53
C GLU A 28 -70.35 48.61 -4.74
N TYR A 29 -71.18 47.58 -4.95
CA TYR A 29 -71.00 46.26 -4.36
C TYR A 29 -69.69 45.59 -4.82
N GLU A 30 -69.40 45.58 -6.12
CA GLU A 30 -68.15 45.07 -6.68
C GLU A 30 -66.92 45.82 -6.14
N ARG A 31 -66.99 47.15 -6.04
CA ARG A 31 -65.92 47.96 -5.48
C ARG A 31 -65.61 47.57 -4.03
N ARG A 32 -66.64 47.31 -3.21
CA ARG A 32 -66.47 46.88 -1.81
C ARG A 32 -65.84 45.49 -1.74
N LEU A 33 -66.27 44.55 -2.58
CA LEU A 33 -65.68 43.21 -2.67
C LEU A 33 -64.20 43.28 -3.08
N ASN A 34 -63.86 44.08 -4.07
CA ASN A 34 -62.50 44.25 -4.57
C ASN A 34 -61.56 44.86 -3.51
N ILE A 35 -62.03 45.83 -2.73
CA ILE A 35 -61.28 46.37 -1.57
C ILE A 35 -61.06 45.29 -0.51
N ILE A 36 -62.08 44.49 -0.18
CA ILE A 36 -61.98 43.40 0.81
C ILE A 36 -60.99 42.33 0.32
N SER A 37 -61.11 41.91 -0.94
CA SER A 37 -60.22 40.92 -1.55
C SER A 37 -58.76 41.41 -1.57
N SER A 38 -58.53 42.70 -1.88
CA SER A 38 -57.20 43.31 -1.84
C SER A 38 -56.59 43.25 -0.43
N ARG A 39 -57.39 43.48 0.62
CA ARG A 39 -56.93 43.35 2.01
C ARG A 39 -56.58 41.92 2.37
N ILE A 40 -57.42 40.95 1.97
CA ILE A 40 -57.16 39.52 2.19
C ILE A 40 -55.88 39.10 1.48
N PHE A 41 -55.66 39.54 0.23
CA PHE A 41 -54.44 39.25 -0.51
C PHE A 41 -53.19 39.72 0.23
N PHE A 42 -53.15 40.99 0.69
CA PHE A 42 -51.99 41.49 1.43
C PHE A 42 -51.78 40.77 2.77
N ILE A 43 -52.85 40.43 3.48
CA ILE A 43 -52.75 39.66 4.73
C ILE A 43 -52.14 38.29 4.46
N VAL A 44 -52.65 37.56 3.47
CA VAL A 44 -52.14 36.24 3.08
C VAL A 44 -50.70 36.34 2.59
N PHE A 45 -50.38 37.35 1.77
CA PHE A 45 -49.03 37.58 1.26
C PHE A 45 -48.04 37.83 2.39
N ILE A 46 -48.41 38.65 3.39
CA ILE A 46 -47.59 38.88 4.58
C ILE A 46 -47.43 37.59 5.38
N ILE A 47 -48.50 36.80 5.57
CA ILE A 47 -48.43 35.50 6.27
C ILE A 47 -47.45 34.55 5.57
N VAL A 48 -47.51 34.45 4.24
CA VAL A 48 -46.61 33.61 3.45
C VAL A 48 -45.16 34.08 3.57
N LEU A 49 -44.91 35.39 3.49
CA LEU A 49 -43.57 35.95 3.67
C LEU A 49 -43.02 35.68 5.07
N ILE A 50 -43.84 35.85 6.12
CA ILE A 50 -43.46 35.52 7.49
C ILE A 50 -43.13 34.04 7.61
N GLY A 51 -43.95 33.15 7.03
CA GLY A 51 -43.72 31.71 6.99
C GLY A 51 -42.39 31.33 6.32
N LEU A 52 -42.06 31.97 5.20
CA LEU A 52 -40.78 31.79 4.49
C LEU A 52 -39.58 32.22 5.34
N VAL A 53 -39.67 33.37 6.00
CA VAL A 53 -38.60 33.87 6.89
C VAL A 53 -38.38 32.92 8.06
N ILE A 54 -39.47 32.45 8.68
CA ILE A 54 -39.39 31.45 9.76
C ILE A 54 -38.76 30.16 9.25
N PHE A 55 -39.17 29.65 8.10
CA PHE A 55 -38.61 28.43 7.51
C PHE A 55 -37.10 28.54 7.27
N ILE A 56 -36.63 29.66 6.70
CA ILE A 56 -35.20 29.90 6.46
C ILE A 56 -34.44 29.98 7.78
N LYS A 57 -35.00 30.63 8.81
CA LYS A 57 -34.35 30.75 10.13
C LYS A 57 -34.34 29.45 10.93
N THR A 58 -35.38 28.63 10.81
CA THR A 58 -35.53 27.36 11.54
C THR A 58 -34.74 26.23 10.87
N ARG A 59 -34.31 26.40 9.62
CA ARG A 59 -33.42 25.46 8.97
C ARG A 59 -32.09 25.41 9.73
N ASN A 60 -31.86 24.32 10.44
CA ASN A 60 -30.58 24.05 11.08
C ASN A 60 -29.47 24.13 10.03
N GLN A 61 -28.55 25.07 10.22
CA GLN A 61 -27.31 25.10 9.47
C GLN A 61 -26.31 24.25 10.23
N ASN A 62 -25.72 23.27 9.55
CA ASN A 62 -24.61 22.52 10.10
C ASN A 62 -23.44 23.49 10.28
N THR A 63 -22.97 23.64 11.51
CA THR A 63 -21.74 24.37 11.81
C THR A 63 -20.60 23.37 11.78
N PHE A 64 -19.57 23.67 11.00
CA PHE A 64 -18.35 22.87 10.96
C PHE A 64 -17.35 23.47 11.95
N ILE A 65 -16.86 22.65 12.88
CA ILE A 65 -15.75 23.02 13.76
C ILE A 65 -14.48 22.49 13.09
N ILE A 66 -13.58 23.39 12.73
CA ILE A 66 -12.28 23.04 12.17
C ILE A 66 -11.27 23.06 13.31
N VAL A 67 -10.65 21.91 13.57
CA VAL A 67 -9.54 21.79 14.52
C VAL A 67 -8.26 21.65 13.71
N GLU A 68 -7.41 22.68 13.75
CA GLU A 68 -6.11 22.63 13.08
C GLU A 68 -5.10 21.87 13.92
N ASN A 69 -4.38 20.92 13.30
CA ASN A 69 -3.33 20.12 13.92
C ASN A 69 -3.74 19.51 15.29
N PRO A 70 -4.79 18.65 15.31
CA PRO A 70 -5.25 18.05 16.55
C PRO A 70 -4.13 17.21 17.18
N ASN A 71 -4.01 17.26 18.51
CA ASN A 71 -3.20 16.29 19.24
C ASN A 71 -3.89 14.91 19.27
N GLU A 72 -3.16 13.89 19.70
CA GLU A 72 -3.65 12.51 19.76
C GLU A 72 -4.97 12.37 20.54
N ASN A 73 -5.06 12.99 21.72
CA ASN A 73 -6.29 12.96 22.54
C ASN A 73 -7.46 13.65 21.84
N GLN A 74 -7.23 14.76 21.12
CA GLN A 74 -8.26 15.44 20.35
C GLN A 74 -8.73 14.57 19.18
N PHE A 75 -7.82 13.87 18.51
CA PHE A 75 -8.13 12.95 17.42
C PHE A 75 -8.96 11.74 17.89
N ILE A 76 -8.57 11.10 19.01
CA ILE A 76 -9.30 9.96 19.57
C ILE A 76 -10.74 10.32 19.95
N ASN A 77 -10.95 11.57 20.39
CA ASN A 77 -12.26 12.08 20.78
C ASN A 77 -13.06 12.70 19.61
N LEU A 78 -12.57 12.61 18.37
CA LEU A 78 -13.32 13.08 17.22
C LEU A 78 -14.58 12.22 16.99
N PRO A 79 -15.70 12.84 16.58
CA PRO A 79 -16.87 12.11 16.09
C PRO A 79 -16.53 11.15 14.95
N SER A 80 -17.27 10.05 14.82
CA SER A 80 -17.03 9.03 13.79
C SER A 80 -17.21 9.53 12.35
N ASP A 81 -17.94 10.63 12.16
CA ASP A 81 -18.17 11.31 10.87
C ASP A 81 -17.13 12.41 10.59
N ALA A 82 -16.28 12.75 11.56
CA ALA A 82 -15.21 13.72 11.36
C ALA A 82 -14.10 13.14 10.49
N ARG A 83 -13.64 13.94 9.53
CA ARG A 83 -12.51 13.58 8.66
C ARG A 83 -11.26 14.32 9.09
N CYS A 84 -10.20 13.58 9.39
CA CYS A 84 -8.90 14.16 9.71
C CYS A 84 -7.94 13.92 8.55
N LEU A 85 -7.80 14.92 7.67
CA LEU A 85 -6.94 14.81 6.49
C LEU A 85 -5.47 14.95 6.89
N CYS A 86 -4.61 14.13 6.30
CA CYS A 86 -3.17 14.21 6.50
C CYS A 86 -2.59 15.45 5.77
N SER A 87 -1.72 16.20 6.45
CA SER A 87 -0.91 17.25 5.79
C SER A 87 0.10 16.67 4.80
N ARG A 88 0.53 15.42 5.02
CA ARG A 88 1.36 14.63 4.12
C ARG A 88 0.71 13.28 3.91
N VAL A 89 0.35 12.97 2.67
CA VAL A 89 -0.35 11.73 2.32
C VAL A 89 0.57 10.50 2.29
N SER A 90 1.88 10.70 2.41
CA SER A 90 2.85 9.60 2.40
C SER A 90 3.99 9.80 3.39
N ILE A 91 4.45 8.67 3.94
CA ILE A 91 5.61 8.58 4.83
C ILE A 91 6.40 7.31 4.51
N SER A 92 7.73 7.39 4.48
CA SER A 92 8.56 6.21 4.21
C SER A 92 8.53 5.24 5.40
N TYR A 93 8.53 3.94 5.11
CA TYR A 93 8.50 2.89 6.14
C TYR A 93 9.64 3.03 7.15
N GLY A 94 10.85 3.39 6.68
CA GLY A 94 12.01 3.58 7.55
C GLY A 94 11.89 4.73 8.57
N LYS A 95 10.82 5.55 8.52
CA LYS A 95 10.54 6.55 9.55
C LYS A 95 9.85 5.99 10.79
N PHE A 96 9.15 4.87 10.67
CA PHE A 96 8.34 4.31 11.75
C PHE A 96 8.54 2.80 11.96
N ILE A 97 9.24 2.11 11.06
CA ILE A 97 9.63 0.70 11.17
C ILE A 97 11.15 0.63 11.26
N SER A 98 11.66 -0.23 12.15
CA SER A 98 13.08 -0.53 12.29
C SER A 98 13.30 -2.04 12.17
N ILE A 99 14.07 -2.45 11.16
CA ILE A 99 14.41 -3.86 10.92
C ILE A 99 15.88 -4.08 11.28
N GLN A 100 16.16 -5.10 12.09
CA GLN A 100 17.51 -5.54 12.42
C GLN A 100 17.73 -6.98 11.98
N THR A 101 18.85 -7.25 11.33
CA THR A 101 19.20 -8.59 10.84
C THR A 101 20.19 -9.29 11.75
N ARG A 102 20.04 -10.61 11.87
CA ARG A 102 21.02 -11.50 12.50
C ARG A 102 21.32 -12.61 11.52
N PHE A 103 22.59 -12.74 11.17
CA PHE A 103 23.05 -13.80 10.26
C PHE A 103 23.42 -15.05 11.04
N HIS A 104 23.30 -16.20 10.38
CA HIS A 104 23.67 -17.48 10.97
C HIS A 104 25.16 -17.49 11.35
N GLN A 105 25.51 -18.09 12.48
CA GLN A 105 26.88 -18.10 13.03
C GLN A 105 27.92 -18.69 12.07
N ILE A 106 27.49 -19.58 11.17
CA ILE A 106 28.35 -20.15 10.14
C ILE A 106 28.96 -19.07 9.22
N CYS A 107 28.22 -17.98 8.98
CA CYS A 107 28.64 -16.85 8.15
C CYS A 107 29.62 -15.90 8.85
N SER A 108 29.98 -16.19 10.11
CA SER A 108 31.07 -15.56 10.83
C SER A 108 32.06 -16.59 11.40
N SER A 109 31.93 -17.86 11.01
CA SER A 109 32.79 -18.95 11.48
C SER A 109 34.05 -19.09 10.63
N ASP A 110 35.01 -19.89 11.09
CA ASP A 110 36.21 -20.20 10.31
C ASP A 110 35.90 -21.01 9.05
N PHE A 111 34.74 -21.66 8.95
CA PHE A 111 34.37 -22.49 7.79
C PHE A 111 34.27 -21.73 6.48
N ILE A 112 34.02 -20.42 6.54
CA ILE A 112 33.99 -19.54 5.36
C ILE A 112 35.30 -18.76 5.19
N SER A 113 36.29 -18.98 6.06
CA SER A 113 37.54 -18.23 6.02
C SER A 113 38.43 -18.72 4.89
N ASN A 114 39.15 -17.79 4.26
CA ASN A 114 40.17 -18.14 3.28
C ASN A 114 41.23 -19.08 3.85
N ARG A 115 41.51 -19.02 5.17
CA ARG A 115 42.45 -19.92 5.84
C ARG A 115 41.96 -21.36 5.79
N TRP A 116 40.71 -21.60 6.20
CA TRP A 116 40.12 -22.93 6.22
C TRP A 116 39.98 -23.52 4.82
N ILE A 117 39.42 -22.73 3.89
CA ILE A 117 39.23 -23.14 2.49
C ILE A 117 40.58 -23.52 1.87
N LYS A 118 41.61 -22.68 2.07
CA LYS A 118 42.96 -22.98 1.60
C LYS A 118 43.57 -24.19 2.31
N ALA A 119 43.39 -24.38 3.61
CA ALA A 119 43.95 -25.52 4.32
C ALA A 119 43.43 -26.87 3.79
N ILE A 120 42.14 -26.94 3.47
CA ILE A 120 41.53 -28.13 2.84
C ILE A 120 42.09 -28.35 1.43
N HIS A 121 42.30 -27.26 0.67
CA HIS A 121 42.83 -27.33 -0.69
C HIS A 121 44.34 -27.63 -0.76
N ILE A 122 45.15 -27.04 0.13
CA ILE A 122 46.63 -27.02 0.12
C ILE A 122 47.25 -28.26 0.76
N GLY A 123 46.48 -29.20 1.31
CA GLY A 123 47.04 -30.46 1.82
C GLY A 123 47.83 -31.29 0.79
N LEU A 124 48.02 -30.79 -0.44
CA LEU A 124 48.33 -31.49 -1.66
C LEU A 124 49.13 -30.63 -2.63
N ASN A 125 50.44 -30.85 -2.65
CA ASN A 125 51.31 -30.53 -3.79
C ASN A 125 51.03 -31.53 -4.95
N ILE A 126 49.77 -31.77 -5.31
CA ILE A 126 49.42 -32.74 -6.36
C ILE A 126 49.14 -32.01 -7.67
N THR A 127 49.84 -32.44 -8.70
CA THR A 127 49.64 -32.05 -10.10
C THR A 127 48.54 -32.87 -10.81
N TYR A 128 47.84 -33.75 -10.10
CA TYR A 128 46.89 -34.71 -10.67
C TYR A 128 45.55 -34.69 -9.90
N PHE A 129 44.46 -34.54 -10.64
CA PHE A 129 43.09 -34.62 -10.13
C PHE A 129 42.68 -36.08 -9.96
N SER A 130 42.45 -36.52 -8.71
CA SER A 130 41.89 -37.84 -8.41
C SER A 130 40.40 -37.71 -8.13
N ALA A 131 39.57 -38.47 -8.87
CA ALA A 131 38.13 -38.51 -8.65
C ALA A 131 37.72 -39.09 -7.28
N TYR A 132 38.64 -39.75 -6.56
CA TYR A 132 38.42 -40.27 -5.21
C TYR A 132 38.87 -39.30 -4.11
N ASP A 133 39.47 -38.17 -4.49
CA ASP A 133 39.88 -37.16 -3.53
C ASP A 133 38.74 -36.17 -3.29
N PHE A 134 38.17 -36.22 -2.10
CA PHE A 134 37.06 -35.37 -1.70
C PHE A 134 37.50 -33.93 -1.35
N ARG A 135 38.80 -33.65 -1.19
CA ARG A 135 39.28 -32.34 -0.71
C ARG A 135 39.02 -31.18 -1.67
N PRO A 136 39.27 -31.29 -3.00
CA PRO A 136 38.91 -30.24 -3.95
C PRO A 136 37.41 -29.95 -3.96
N GLU A 137 36.60 -31.01 -3.83
CA GLU A 137 35.15 -30.93 -3.79
C GLU A 137 34.65 -30.23 -2.51
N VAL A 138 35.14 -30.63 -1.34
CA VAL A 138 34.79 -29.99 -0.07
C VAL A 138 35.30 -28.55 0.01
N SER A 139 36.48 -28.26 -0.53
CA SER A 139 36.95 -26.87 -0.66
C SER A 139 35.99 -26.03 -1.50
N ALA A 140 35.43 -26.59 -2.58
CA ALA A 140 34.42 -25.91 -3.41
C ALA A 140 33.10 -25.71 -2.67
N MET A 141 32.68 -26.67 -1.83
CA MET A 141 31.49 -26.55 -0.98
C MET A 141 31.64 -25.42 0.05
N PHE A 142 32.77 -25.33 0.74
CA PHE A 142 33.04 -24.22 1.67
C PHE A 142 33.16 -22.87 0.95
N LYS A 143 33.73 -22.84 -0.27
CA LYS A 143 33.74 -21.63 -1.10
C LYS A 143 32.33 -21.20 -1.54
N SER A 144 31.46 -22.17 -1.81
CA SER A 144 30.05 -21.93 -2.12
C SER A 144 29.30 -21.40 -0.90
N LEU A 145 29.58 -21.93 0.29
CA LEU A 145 29.03 -21.45 1.55
C LEU A 145 29.46 -20.00 1.85
N GLU A 146 30.75 -19.67 1.69
CA GLU A 146 31.24 -18.29 1.81
C GLU A 146 30.48 -17.35 0.85
N SER A 147 30.34 -17.76 -0.41
CA SER A 147 29.63 -16.99 -1.43
C SER A 147 28.16 -16.82 -1.08
N PHE A 148 27.49 -17.88 -0.61
CA PHE A 148 26.11 -17.84 -0.16
C PHE A 148 25.94 -16.88 1.02
N CYS A 149 26.78 -16.97 2.05
CA CYS A 149 26.75 -16.06 3.20
C CYS A 149 26.90 -14.60 2.79
N ARG A 150 27.83 -14.30 1.87
CA ARG A 150 28.02 -12.94 1.34
C ARG A 150 26.79 -12.47 0.57
N LEU A 151 26.30 -13.27 -0.38
CA LEU A 151 25.13 -12.93 -1.18
C LEU A 151 23.88 -12.74 -0.33
N SER A 152 23.61 -13.62 0.64
CA SER A 152 22.48 -13.47 1.55
C SER A 152 22.59 -12.20 2.40
N LYS A 153 23.80 -11.82 2.83
CA LYS A 153 24.01 -10.59 3.58
C LYS A 153 23.77 -9.35 2.72
N ASP A 154 24.36 -9.32 1.53
CA ASP A 154 24.22 -8.20 0.60
C ASP A 154 22.75 -8.04 0.18
N TYR A 155 22.09 -9.15 -0.12
CA TYR A 155 20.66 -9.18 -0.44
C TYR A 155 19.81 -8.65 0.71
N ALA A 156 20.00 -9.16 1.94
CA ALA A 156 19.22 -8.72 3.08
C ALA A 156 19.35 -7.20 3.35
N ILE A 157 20.56 -6.65 3.21
CA ILE A 157 20.80 -5.20 3.34
C ILE A 157 20.02 -4.45 2.26
N GLN A 158 20.16 -4.85 1.00
CA GLN A 158 19.47 -4.20 -0.12
C GLN A 158 17.94 -4.29 0.00
N SER A 159 17.41 -5.44 0.43
CA SER A 159 15.98 -5.61 0.65
C SER A 159 15.46 -4.70 1.76
N ILE A 160 16.23 -4.51 2.83
CA ILE A 160 15.86 -3.60 3.92
C ILE A 160 15.93 -2.15 3.46
N ASP A 161 16.95 -1.76 2.71
CA ASP A 161 17.06 -0.41 2.17
C ASP A 161 15.89 -0.11 1.23
N SER A 162 15.54 -1.06 0.35
CA SER A 162 14.36 -0.97 -0.51
C SER A 162 13.06 -0.87 0.30
N PHE A 163 12.88 -1.73 1.30
CA PHE A 163 11.74 -1.71 2.21
C PHE A 163 11.60 -0.36 2.90
N ASN A 164 12.68 0.20 3.44
CA ASN A 164 12.67 1.47 4.15
C ASN A 164 12.28 2.64 3.24
N ASN A 165 12.62 2.57 1.95
CA ASN A 165 12.29 3.58 0.96
C ASN A 165 10.85 3.48 0.43
N ASN A 166 10.15 2.37 0.68
CA ASN A 166 8.73 2.26 0.33
C ASN A 166 7.88 3.22 1.16
N LEU A 167 6.74 3.62 0.57
CA LEU A 167 5.86 4.64 1.13
C LEU A 167 4.59 4.02 1.70
N PHE A 168 4.27 4.38 2.93
CA PHE A 168 2.96 4.22 3.52
C PHE A 168 2.09 5.39 3.05
N ILE A 169 0.95 5.10 2.42
CA ILE A 169 0.07 6.11 1.82
C ILE A 169 -1.26 6.12 2.58
N SER A 170 -1.64 7.29 3.10
CA SER A 170 -2.96 7.51 3.68
C SER A 170 -3.40 8.95 3.50
N GLN A 171 -4.63 9.15 3.04
CA GLN A 171 -5.23 10.47 2.88
C GLN A 171 -5.77 11.04 4.20
N GLU A 172 -6.10 10.15 5.13
CA GLU A 172 -6.66 10.46 6.44
C GLU A 172 -5.81 9.84 7.55
N VAL A 173 -5.85 10.46 8.72
CA VAL A 173 -5.18 9.93 9.91
C VAL A 173 -5.85 8.61 10.29
N LEU A 174 -5.04 7.56 10.42
CA LEU A 174 -5.52 6.24 10.80
C LEU A 174 -5.63 6.13 12.32
N THR A 175 -6.61 5.35 12.79
CA THR A 175 -6.63 4.92 14.17
C THR A 175 -5.47 3.98 14.46
N GLU A 176 -5.00 3.96 15.70
CA GLU A 176 -3.88 3.10 16.11
C GLU A 176 -4.08 1.61 15.74
N PRO A 177 -5.26 0.98 15.97
CA PRO A 177 -5.45 -0.43 15.61
C PRO A 177 -5.33 -0.68 14.10
N VAL A 178 -5.84 0.25 13.28
CA VAL A 178 -5.76 0.14 11.82
C VAL A 178 -4.32 0.33 11.36
N PHE A 179 -3.61 1.32 11.90
CA PHE A 179 -2.21 1.56 11.60
C PHE A 179 -1.33 0.36 11.98
N GLN A 180 -1.53 -0.21 13.17
CA GLN A 180 -0.80 -1.41 13.62
C GLN A 180 -1.11 -2.62 12.74
N SER A 181 -2.38 -2.86 12.42
CA SER A 181 -2.78 -4.00 11.56
C SER A 181 -2.15 -3.91 10.17
N GLN A 182 -2.20 -2.73 9.54
CA GLN A 182 -1.59 -2.53 8.22
C GLN A 182 -0.06 -2.64 8.28
N THR A 183 0.57 -2.08 9.31
CA THR A 183 2.03 -2.15 9.51
C THR A 183 2.49 -3.59 9.71
N ASN A 184 1.81 -4.37 10.54
CA ASN A 184 2.13 -5.78 10.77
C ASN A 184 1.97 -6.59 9.48
N PHE A 185 0.90 -6.36 8.71
CA PHE A 185 0.74 -7.01 7.42
C PHE A 185 1.90 -6.71 6.46
N ILE A 186 2.35 -5.46 6.38
CA ILE A 186 3.49 -5.06 5.55
C ILE A 186 4.78 -5.76 6.02
N ILE A 187 5.02 -5.84 7.33
CA ILE A 187 6.18 -6.54 7.90
C ILE A 187 6.13 -8.03 7.58
N ASP A 188 4.97 -8.67 7.77
CA ASP A 188 4.79 -10.10 7.52
C ASP A 188 5.01 -10.43 6.04
N GLN A 189 4.49 -9.61 5.13
CA GLN A 189 4.74 -9.77 3.70
C GLN A 189 6.24 -9.67 3.38
N PHE A 190 6.95 -8.69 3.94
CA PHE A 190 8.39 -8.55 3.75
C PHE A 190 9.16 -9.78 4.27
N LEU A 191 8.83 -10.27 5.46
CA LEU A 191 9.48 -11.45 6.06
C LEU A 191 9.22 -12.74 5.26
N LEU A 192 8.04 -12.86 4.66
CA LEU A 192 7.67 -14.01 3.84
C LEU A 192 8.27 -13.96 2.44
N SER A 193 8.19 -12.81 1.75
CA SER A 193 8.59 -12.70 0.34
C SER A 193 10.10 -12.61 0.18
N SER A 194 10.79 -11.85 1.03
CA SER A 194 12.22 -11.55 0.86
C SER A 194 13.10 -12.80 0.74
N PRO A 195 12.97 -13.84 1.60
CA PRO A 195 13.72 -15.08 1.44
C PRO A 195 13.32 -15.88 0.20
N ILE A 196 12.04 -15.85 -0.19
CA ILE A 196 11.53 -16.56 -1.36
C ILE A 196 12.10 -15.94 -2.64
N ASP A 197 12.14 -14.62 -2.72
CA ASP A 197 12.67 -13.87 -3.86
C ASP A 197 14.16 -14.18 -4.06
N PHE A 198 14.96 -14.12 -2.98
CA PHE A 198 16.37 -14.53 -3.00
C PHE A 198 16.57 -15.97 -3.49
N LEU A 199 15.79 -16.92 -2.96
CA LEU A 199 15.88 -18.31 -3.36
C LEU A 199 15.42 -18.53 -4.81
N THR A 200 14.49 -17.73 -5.30
CA THR A 200 13.99 -17.78 -6.67
C THR A 200 15.08 -17.31 -7.63
N GLU A 201 15.79 -16.23 -7.31
CA GLU A 201 16.95 -15.77 -8.08
C GLU A 201 18.06 -16.82 -8.13
N LEU A 202 18.39 -17.44 -7.00
CA LEU A 202 19.38 -18.52 -6.95
C LEU A 202 18.96 -19.74 -7.78
N LYS A 203 17.69 -20.15 -7.70
CA LYS A 203 17.15 -21.26 -8.51
C LYS A 203 17.18 -20.94 -9.99
N LEU A 204 16.95 -19.69 -10.38
CA LEU A 204 17.05 -19.26 -11.76
C LEU A 204 18.48 -19.44 -12.29
N ILE A 205 19.47 -18.98 -11.53
CA ILE A 205 20.90 -19.16 -11.87
C ILE A 205 21.22 -20.66 -12.00
N GLN A 206 20.79 -21.48 -11.04
CA GLN A 206 21.01 -22.93 -11.09
C GLN A 206 20.40 -23.56 -12.34
N LYS A 207 19.15 -23.20 -12.69
CA LYS A 207 18.48 -23.68 -13.90
C LYS A 207 19.20 -23.24 -15.18
N MET A 208 19.75 -22.03 -15.21
CA MET A 208 20.56 -21.57 -16.34
C MET A 208 21.86 -22.39 -16.46
N ILE A 209 22.53 -22.70 -15.36
CA ILE A 209 23.74 -23.54 -15.36
C ILE A 209 23.44 -24.94 -15.91
N ILE A 210 22.36 -25.57 -15.44
CA ILE A 210 21.96 -26.92 -15.86
C ILE A 210 21.46 -26.93 -17.31
N GLY A 211 20.60 -25.97 -17.68
CA GLY A 211 20.03 -25.88 -19.01
C GLY A 211 21.08 -25.66 -20.10
N ASN A 212 22.13 -24.90 -19.80
CA ASN A 212 23.26 -24.67 -20.71
C ASN A 212 24.39 -25.70 -20.57
N ARG A 213 24.25 -26.70 -19.68
CA ARG A 213 25.27 -27.73 -19.41
C ARG A 213 26.66 -27.16 -19.12
N PHE A 214 26.74 -26.06 -18.37
CA PHE A 214 28.03 -25.51 -17.96
C PHE A 214 28.69 -26.47 -16.97
N VAL A 215 29.73 -27.19 -17.39
CA VAL A 215 30.46 -28.14 -16.54
C VAL A 215 31.45 -27.39 -15.67
N SER A 216 31.36 -27.58 -14.35
CA SER A 216 32.35 -27.02 -13.43
C SER A 216 33.68 -27.76 -13.57
N ALA A 217 34.80 -27.03 -13.47
CA ALA A 217 36.15 -27.61 -13.53
C ALA A 217 36.41 -28.65 -12.43
N LEU A 218 35.69 -28.54 -11.30
CA LEU A 218 35.78 -29.46 -10.17
C LEU A 218 34.72 -30.58 -10.22
N GLN A 219 33.97 -30.70 -11.32
CA GLN A 219 32.93 -31.74 -11.50
C GLN A 219 31.89 -31.80 -10.36
N THR A 220 31.61 -30.66 -9.72
CA THR A 220 30.67 -30.57 -8.60
C THR A 220 29.21 -30.62 -9.06
N ASN A 221 28.96 -30.39 -10.35
CA ASN A 221 27.63 -30.40 -10.95
C ASN A 221 27.40 -31.51 -11.99
N TYR A 222 28.46 -31.97 -12.66
CA TYR A 222 28.44 -33.09 -13.60
C TYR A 222 29.64 -33.99 -13.35
N TYR A 223 29.44 -35.30 -13.42
CA TYR A 223 30.53 -36.25 -13.62
C TYR A 223 30.47 -36.79 -15.04
N HIS A 224 31.63 -37.11 -15.61
CA HIS A 224 31.72 -37.70 -16.95
C HIS A 224 32.29 -39.12 -16.88
N TYR A 225 31.81 -39.98 -17.77
CA TYR A 225 32.36 -41.30 -18.01
C TYR A 225 32.88 -41.35 -19.44
N LEU A 226 34.11 -41.86 -19.60
CA LEU A 226 34.75 -42.08 -20.89
C LEU A 226 34.57 -43.55 -21.26
N ASP A 227 33.69 -43.83 -22.21
CA ASP A 227 33.59 -45.17 -22.81
C ASP A 227 34.55 -45.27 -24.00
N ALA A 228 35.50 -46.20 -23.90
CA ALA A 228 36.39 -46.54 -25.00
C ALA A 228 35.70 -47.61 -25.87
N TYR A 229 35.08 -47.18 -26.98
CA TYR A 229 34.36 -48.10 -27.86
C TYR A 229 35.28 -48.81 -28.85
N THR A 230 36.36 -48.17 -29.31
CA THR A 230 37.51 -48.73 -30.06
C THR A 230 38.67 -47.72 -30.03
N HIS A 231 39.86 -48.06 -30.55
CA HIS A 231 41.11 -47.28 -30.48
C HIS A 231 41.08 -45.82 -31.01
N ILE A 232 39.95 -45.31 -31.53
CA ILE A 232 39.90 -44.01 -32.21
C ILE A 232 38.71 -43.12 -31.76
N ASP A 233 37.65 -43.68 -31.17
CA ASP A 233 36.46 -42.89 -30.78
C ASP A 233 36.17 -43.00 -29.27
N PHE A 234 36.06 -41.82 -28.63
CA PHE A 234 35.64 -41.68 -27.24
C PHE A 234 34.24 -41.07 -27.17
N GLN A 235 33.31 -41.74 -26.48
CA GLN A 235 32.03 -41.14 -26.14
C GLN A 235 32.11 -40.58 -24.71
N ILE A 236 31.89 -39.27 -24.57
CA ILE A 236 31.77 -38.62 -23.27
C ILE A 236 30.30 -38.62 -22.87
N THR A 237 29.95 -39.44 -21.90
CA THR A 237 28.61 -39.42 -21.30
C THR A 237 28.66 -38.59 -20.02
N MET A 238 27.85 -37.52 -19.97
CA MET A 238 27.75 -36.63 -18.81
C MET A 238 26.48 -36.93 -18.02
N PHE A 239 26.63 -37.08 -16.71
CA PHE A 239 25.52 -37.30 -15.79
C PHE A 239 25.46 -36.14 -14.78
N ASN A 240 24.25 -35.66 -14.50
CA ASN A 240 24.04 -34.71 -13.42
C ASN A 240 24.49 -35.36 -12.10
N ARG A 241 25.35 -34.68 -11.35
CA ARG A 241 25.77 -35.17 -10.04
C ARG A 241 24.69 -34.80 -9.02
N VAL A 242 23.99 -35.81 -8.51
CA VAL A 242 23.02 -35.65 -7.43
C VAL A 242 23.71 -36.02 -6.13
N PHE A 243 23.95 -35.03 -5.27
CA PHE A 243 24.33 -35.31 -3.88
C PHE A 243 23.09 -35.79 -3.13
N SER A 244 22.86 -37.10 -3.09
CA SER A 244 22.03 -37.66 -2.04
C SER A 244 22.82 -37.52 -0.74
N MET A 245 22.33 -36.72 0.21
CA MET A 245 22.74 -36.91 1.60
C MET A 245 22.27 -38.31 1.98
N ILE A 246 23.18 -39.27 1.94
CA ILE A 246 22.89 -40.65 2.27
C ILE A 246 22.44 -40.69 3.73
N ASN A 247 21.22 -41.19 3.93
CA ASN A 247 20.78 -41.87 5.15
C ASN A 247 21.74 -43.01 5.48
N ARG A 248 22.89 -42.69 6.09
CA ARG A 248 23.78 -43.64 6.77
C ARG A 248 24.21 -43.02 8.08
N MET A 249 23.27 -42.97 9.01
CA MET A 249 23.56 -43.22 10.40
C MET A 249 22.84 -44.51 10.75
N ASP A 250 23.54 -45.62 10.55
CA ASP A 250 23.42 -46.87 11.28
C ASP A 250 24.85 -47.39 11.48
#